data_AF-K1UKF7-F1
#
_entry.id   AF-K1UKF7-F1
#
_cell.length_a   1.000
_cell.length_b   1.000
_cell.length_c   1.000
_cell.angle_alpha   90.00
_cell.angle_beta   90.00
_cell.angle_gamma   90.00
#
_symmetry.space_group_name_H-M   'P 1'
#
loop_
_entity.id
_entity.type
_entity.pdbx_description
1 polymer ?
#
loop_
_entity_poly.entity_id
_entity_poly.type
_entity_poly.pdbx_seq_one_letter_code
_entity_poly.pdbx_strand_id
1 'polypeptide(L)'
;LRGAMAERPEQIRLCHSILDAMLDGSIALCDAGTGIGKTFAYLTAGILHGKCRAAEGKPQRPILISTSSIALQSAIQKEYLPLLSSVLLSRG
;
A
#
# COMPACT_ATOMS: atom_id res chain seq x y z
N LEU A 1 -1.52 -16.50 15.19
CA LEU A 1 -2.07 -15.51 14.23
C LEU A 1 -3.16 -14.73 14.93
N ARG A 2 -2.84 -13.59 15.57
CA ARG A 2 -3.87 -12.72 16.17
C ARG A 2 -4.64 -12.06 15.03
N GLY A 3 -5.89 -12.49 14.83
CA GLY A 3 -6.90 -11.90 13.94
C GLY A 3 -6.56 -11.94 12.45
N ALA A 4 -7.16 -12.85 11.69
CA ALA A 4 -7.21 -12.66 10.24
C ALA A 4 -7.89 -11.31 9.96
N MET A 5 -7.21 -10.41 9.24
CA MET A 5 -7.82 -9.15 8.82
C MET A 5 -8.97 -9.52 7.88
N ALA A 6 -10.20 -9.19 8.28
CA ALA A 6 -11.37 -9.45 7.44
C ALA A 6 -11.21 -8.75 6.08
N GLU A 7 -11.61 -9.45 5.03
CA GLU A 7 -11.63 -8.87 3.69
C GLU A 7 -12.54 -7.64 3.66
N ARG A 8 -12.06 -6.57 3.02
CA ARG A 8 -12.80 -5.32 2.84
C ARG A 8 -12.75 -4.95 1.36
N PRO A 9 -13.84 -5.12 0.60
CA PRO A 9 -13.85 -4.85 -0.84
C PRO A 9 -13.40 -3.42 -1.19
N GLU A 10 -13.70 -2.44 -0.35
CA GLU A 10 -13.26 -1.06 -0.53
C GLU A 10 -11.74 -0.89 -0.44
N GLN A 11 -11.07 -1.64 0.43
CA GLN A 11 -9.61 -1.64 0.53
C GLN A 11 -8.97 -2.16 -0.76
N ILE A 12 -9.53 -3.23 -1.32
CA ILE A 12 -9.08 -3.83 -2.57
C ILE A 12 -9.29 -2.85 -3.72
N ARG A 13 -10.49 -2.28 -3.86
CA ARG A 13 -10.78 -1.26 -4.88
C ARG A 13 -9.83 -0.06 -4.80
N LEU A 14 -9.61 0.47 -3.60
CA LEU A 14 -8.67 1.58 -3.40
C LEU A 14 -7.24 1.20 -3.81
N CYS A 15 -6.79 -0.02 -3.49
CA CYS A 15 -5.47 -0.51 -3.89
C CYS A 15 -5.32 -0.54 -5.42
N HIS A 16 -6.33 -1.06 -6.14
CA HIS A 16 -6.32 -1.08 -7.60
C HIS A 16 -6.31 0.33 -8.19
N SER A 17 -7.21 1.22 -7.72
CA SER A 17 -7.26 2.59 -8.23
C SER A 17 -5.94 3.35 -8.06
N ILE A 18 -5.24 3.16 -6.93
CA ILE A 18 -3.92 3.77 -6.70
C ILE A 18 -2.87 3.15 -7.63
N LEU A 19 -2.85 1.82 -7.76
CA LEU A 19 -1.89 1.12 -8.60
C LEU A 19 -2.04 1.53 -10.07
N ASP A 20 -3.26 1.56 -10.59
CA ASP A 20 -3.55 1.95 -11.99
C ASP A 20 -3.04 3.37 -12.25
N ALA A 21 -3.33 4.32 -11.33
CA ALA A 21 -2.82 5.69 -11.46
C ALA A 21 -1.28 5.77 -11.42
N MET A 22 -0.63 4.96 -10.58
CA MET A 22 0.85 4.89 -10.54
C MET A 22 1.44 4.32 -11.84
N LEU A 23 0.78 3.33 -12.45
CA LEU A 23 1.21 2.73 -13.73
C LEU A 23 1.02 3.70 -14.90
N ASP A 24 -0.10 4.41 -14.92
CA ASP A 24 -0.42 5.42 -15.94
C ASP A 24 0.38 6.72 -15.77
N GLY A 25 1.00 6.93 -14.61
CA GLY A 25 1.67 8.18 -14.27
C GLY A 25 0.68 9.35 -14.06
N SER A 26 -0.56 9.03 -13.67
CA SER A 26 -1.65 9.98 -13.46
C SER A 26 -1.85 10.30 -11.97
N ILE A 27 -2.78 11.22 -11.69
CA ILE A 27 -3.16 11.61 -10.33
C ILE A 27 -4.50 10.98 -9.99
N ALA A 28 -4.54 10.21 -8.90
CA ALA A 28 -5.79 9.71 -8.32
C ALA A 28 -6.22 10.57 -7.12
N LEU A 29 -7.50 10.94 -7.11
CA LEU A 29 -8.17 11.49 -5.93
C LEU A 29 -9.20 10.46 -5.46
N CYS A 30 -8.91 9.80 -4.34
CA CYS A 30 -9.76 8.75 -3.80
C CYS A 30 -10.45 9.23 -2.54
N ASP A 31 -11.79 9.26 -2.54
CA ASP A 31 -12.53 9.34 -1.28
C ASP A 31 -12.54 7.95 -0.63
N ALA A 32 -12.22 7.92 0.65
CA ALA A 32 -12.08 6.68 1.37
C ALA A 32 -12.48 6.89 2.83
N GLY A 33 -13.57 6.24 3.23
CA GLY A 33 -14.13 6.31 4.58
C GLY A 33 -13.11 5.93 5.67
N THR A 34 -13.36 6.36 6.91
CA THR A 34 -12.54 5.95 8.05
C THR A 34 -12.67 4.44 8.30
N GLY A 35 -11.63 3.81 8.82
CA GLY A 35 -11.67 2.38 9.18
C GLY A 35 -11.59 1.36 8.03
N ILE A 36 -11.69 1.77 6.76
CA ILE A 36 -11.70 0.82 5.62
C ILE A 36 -10.35 0.11 5.39
N GLY A 37 -9.27 0.60 6.03
CA GLY A 37 -7.92 0.04 5.87
C GLY A 37 -7.08 0.68 4.75
N LYS A 38 -7.26 1.99 4.51
CA LYS A 38 -6.51 2.80 3.53
C LYS A 38 -5.00 2.58 3.57
N THR A 39 -4.44 2.46 4.77
CA THR A 39 -3.00 2.30 4.97
C THR A 39 -2.43 1.09 4.26
N PHE A 40 -3.05 -0.07 4.40
CA PHE A 40 -2.61 -1.26 3.67
C PHE A 40 -2.83 -1.12 2.16
N ALA A 41 -3.92 -0.46 1.73
CA ALA A 41 -4.19 -0.28 0.30
C ALA A 41 -3.07 0.49 -0.41
N TYR A 42 -2.68 1.68 0.08
CA TYR A 42 -1.62 2.47 -0.58
C TYR A 42 -0.23 1.86 -0.42
N LEU A 43 0.06 1.15 0.69
CA LEU A 43 1.34 0.46 0.88
C LEU A 43 1.48 -0.72 -0.09
N THR A 44 0.43 -1.54 -0.20
CA THR A 44 0.41 -2.67 -1.14
C THR A 44 0.52 -2.19 -2.58
N ALA A 45 -0.25 -1.16 -2.97
CA ALA A 45 -0.15 -0.56 -4.31
C ALA A 45 1.28 -0.10 -4.62
N GLY A 46 1.94 0.56 -3.67
CA GLY A 46 3.33 0.98 -3.84
C GLY A 46 4.31 -0.17 -4.03
N ILE A 47 4.22 -1.22 -3.21
CA ILE A 47 5.06 -2.41 -3.32
C ILE A 47 4.86 -3.09 -4.69
N LEU A 48 3.60 -3.22 -5.13
CA LEU A 48 3.27 -3.80 -6.44
C LEU A 48 3.83 -2.97 -7.58
N HIS A 49 3.70 -1.64 -7.52
CA HIS A 49 4.29 -0.75 -8.51
C HIS A 49 5.81 -0.93 -8.63
N GLY A 50 6.53 -1.05 -7.50
CA GLY A 50 7.96 -1.36 -7.49
C GLY A 50 8.29 -2.70 -8.16
N LYS A 51 7.48 -3.74 -7.88
CA LYS A 51 7.62 -5.08 -8.50
C LYS A 51 7.35 -5.06 -10.01
N CYS A 52 6.29 -4.40 -10.47
CA CYS A 52 6.00 -4.25 -11.90
C CYS A 52 7.17 -3.56 -12.62
N ARG A 53 7.70 -2.48 -12.04
CA ARG A 53 8.86 -1.78 -12.61
C ARG A 53 10.10 -2.67 -12.68
N ALA A 54 10.35 -3.49 -11.65
CA ALA A 54 11.46 -4.44 -11.66
C ALA A 54 11.28 -5.50 -12.77
N ALA A 55 10.08 -6.05 -12.92
CA ALA A 55 9.75 -7.04 -13.97
C ALA A 55 9.92 -6.47 -15.39
N GLU A 56 9.68 -5.17 -15.57
CA GLU A 56 9.91 -4.44 -16.82
C GLU A 56 11.36 -3.96 -17.01
N GLY A 57 12.29 -4.31 -16.12
CA GLY A 57 13.68 -3.85 -16.18
C GLY A 57 13.88 -2.35 -15.92
N LYS A 58 12.88 -1.67 -15.36
CA LYS A 58 12.92 -0.24 -15.05
C LYS A 58 13.63 0.01 -13.70
N PRO A 59 14.43 1.09 -13.57
CA PRO A 59 15.17 1.38 -12.35
C PRO A 59 14.22 1.69 -11.20
N GLN A 60 14.42 1.17 -9.98
CA GLN A 60 13.52 1.42 -8.85
C GLN A 60 13.33 2.93 -8.56
N ARG A 61 12.14 3.30 -8.09
CA ARG A 61 11.80 4.68 -7.73
C ARG A 61 11.32 4.70 -6.28
N PRO A 62 11.82 5.61 -5.44
CA PRO A 62 11.36 5.72 -4.06
C PRO A 62 9.87 6.13 -4.03
N ILE A 63 9.15 5.61 -3.04
CA ILE A 63 7.75 5.93 -2.78
C ILE A 63 7.69 6.86 -1.57
N LEU A 64 7.18 8.06 -1.77
CA LEU A 64 6.99 9.04 -0.71
C LEU A 64 5.55 8.98 -0.19
N ILE A 65 5.40 8.75 1.12
CA ILE A 65 4.10 8.73 1.79
C ILE A 65 4.06 9.89 2.77
N SER A 66 3.24 10.89 2.47
CA SER A 66 2.99 12.03 3.36
C SER A 66 1.75 11.77 4.21
N THR A 67 1.83 12.08 5.50
CA THR A 67 0.70 11.92 6.44
C THR A 67 0.64 13.09 7.41
N SER A 68 -0.53 13.31 8.01
CA SER A 68 -0.82 14.48 8.84
C SER A 68 -0.23 14.46 10.25
N SER A 69 0.35 13.34 10.72
CA SER A 69 0.89 13.26 12.07
C SER A 69 2.05 12.28 12.23
N ILE A 70 2.93 12.58 13.18
CA ILE A 70 4.05 11.70 13.59
C ILE A 70 3.53 10.35 14.09
N ALA A 71 2.35 10.31 14.72
CA ALA A 71 1.72 9.07 15.16
C ALA A 71 1.40 8.14 13.98
N LEU A 72 0.81 8.67 12.90
CA LEU A 72 0.54 7.90 11.69
C LEU A 72 1.83 7.45 11.00
N GLN A 73 2.84 8.32 10.93
CA GLN A 73 4.15 7.97 10.38
C GLN A 73 4.79 6.82 11.17
N SER A 74 4.74 6.91 12.50
CA SER A 74 5.29 5.89 13.40
C SER A 74 4.58 4.56 13.24
N ALA A 75 3.25 4.56 13.16
CA ALA A 75 2.48 3.35 12.95
C ALA A 75 2.84 2.70 11.60
N ILE A 76 2.95 3.49 10.52
CA ILE A 76 3.35 2.97 9.19
C ILE A 76 4.71 2.27 9.28
N GLN A 77 5.69 2.91 9.89
CA GLN A 77 7.07 2.39 9.98
C GLN A 77 7.20 1.19 10.92
N LYS A 78 6.52 1.21 12.07
CA LYS A 78 6.73 0.23 13.16
C LYS A 78 5.73 -0.91 13.17
N GLU A 79 4.58 -0.76 12.51
CA GLU A 79 3.50 -1.75 12.56
C GLU A 79 3.11 -2.22 11.15
N TYR A 80 2.65 -1.31 10.28
CA TYR A 80 2.08 -1.70 8.98
C TYR A 80 3.14 -2.29 8.04
N LEU A 81 4.29 -1.64 7.87
CA LEU A 81 5.36 -2.14 7.01
C LEU A 81 5.97 -3.46 7.50
N PRO A 82 6.32 -3.61 8.80
CA PRO A 82 6.79 -4.90 9.32
C PRO A 82 5.77 -6.03 9.13
N LEU A 83 4.48 -5.76 9.37
CA LEU A 83 3.43 -6.76 9.17
C LEU A 83 3.33 -7.16 7.70
N LEU A 84 3.24 -6.20 6.76
CA LEU A 84 3.20 -6.49 5.32
C LEU A 84 4.43 -7.28 4.87
N SER A 85 5.62 -6.87 5.29
CA SER A 85 6.87 -7.56 4.98
C SER A 85 6.85 -9.01 5.45
N SER A 86 6.42 -9.25 6.70
CA SER A 86 6.32 -10.61 7.25
C SER A 86 5.36 -11.50 6.47
N VAL A 87 4.22 -10.96 6.02
CA VAL A 87 3.23 -11.71 5.23
C VAL A 87 3.76 -12.01 3.83
N LEU A 88 4.37 -11.03 3.17
CA LEU A 88 4.91 -11.19 1.82
C LEU A 88 6.11 -12.14 1.77
N LEU A 89 6.96 -12.15 2.81
CA LEU A 89 8.12 -13.04 2.90
C LEU A 89 7.76 -14.45 3.39
N SER A 90 6.65 -14.63 4.11
CA SER A 90 6.20 -15.96 4.56
C SER A 90 5.33 -16.70 3.54
N ARG A 91 4.85 -16.00 2.51
CA ARG A 91 3.94 -16.52 1.48
C ARG A 91 4.49 -16.39 0.05
N GLY A 92 5.66 -15.77 -0.13
CA GLY A 92 6.38 -15.70 -1.40
C GLY A 92 7.54 -16.68 -1.42
#